data_AF-A0AAV5WPR4-F1
#
_entry.id   AF-A0AAV5WPR4-F1
#
_cell.length_a   1.000
_cell.length_b   1.000
_cell.length_c   1.000
_cell.angle_alpha   90.00
_cell.angle_beta   90.00
_cell.angle_gamma   90.00
#
_symmetry.space_group_name_H-M   'P 1'
#
loop_
_entity.id
_entity.type
_entity.pdbx_description
1 polymer ?
#
loop_
_entity_poly.entity_id
_entity_poly.type
_entity_poly.pdbx_seq_one_letter_code
_entity_poly.pdbx_strand_id
1 'polypeptide(L)'
;FSSSDRLGNVLIRAFELLKDLTKNGIDKQNLKFAIESLEIDRKRVRKYDDQSESELRDFVYGLSESIEDAMESLLDFNEEMIQSII
;
A
#
# COMPACT_ATOMS: atom_id res chain seq x y z
N PHE A 1 -13.85 -11.31 -1.43
CA PHE A 1 -13.13 -11.07 -2.68
C PHE A 1 -12.94 -12.40 -3.39
N SER A 2 -13.39 -12.53 -4.65
CA SER A 2 -13.11 -13.73 -5.46
C SER A 2 -11.64 -13.69 -5.92
N SER A 3 -11.08 -14.83 -6.32
CA SER A 3 -9.72 -14.90 -6.91
C SER A 3 -9.56 -14.07 -8.20
N SER A 4 -10.67 -13.69 -8.83
CA SER A 4 -10.73 -12.82 -10.00
C SER A 4 -10.82 -11.32 -9.66
N ASP A 5 -11.05 -10.97 -8.39
CA ASP A 5 -11.21 -9.57 -8.00
C ASP A 5 -9.84 -8.90 -7.84
N ARG A 6 -9.46 -8.15 -8.87
CA ARG A 6 -8.19 -7.43 -8.93
C ARG A 6 -8.05 -6.42 -7.79
N LEU A 7 -9.13 -5.81 -7.34
CA LEU A 7 -9.11 -4.84 -6.24
C LEU A 7 -8.86 -5.55 -4.90
N GLY A 8 -9.51 -6.70 -4.68
CA GLY A 8 -9.25 -7.54 -3.52
C GLY A 8 -7.78 -7.96 -3.42
N ASN A 9 -7.16 -8.32 -4.56
CA ASN A 9 -5.75 -8.68 -4.60
C ASN A 9 -4.81 -7.50 -4.27
N VAL A 10 -5.14 -6.28 -4.70
CA VAL A 10 -4.38 -5.07 -4.32
C VAL A 10 -4.45 -4.87 -2.80
N LEU A 11 -5.64 -4.95 -2.22
CA LEU A 11 -5.82 -4.79 -0.77
C LEU A 11 -5.07 -5.87 0.03
N ILE A 12 -5.13 -7.13 -0.40
CA ILE A 12 -4.40 -8.23 0.25
C ILE A 12 -2.89 -7.95 0.22
N ARG A 13 -2.34 -7.55 -0.93
CA ARG A 13 -0.91 -7.24 -1.05
C ARG A 13 -0.49 -6.05 -0.18
N ALA A 14 -1.34 -5.03 -0.06
CA ALA A 14 -1.09 -3.90 0.85
C ALA A 14 -0.98 -4.38 2.32
N PHE A 15 -1.88 -5.26 2.76
CA PHE A 15 -1.81 -5.85 4.11
C PHE A 15 -0.61 -6.78 4.30
N GLU A 16 -0.24 -7.57 3.28
CA GLU A 16 0.95 -8.41 3.33
C GLU A 16 2.21 -7.57 3.48
N LEU A 17 2.33 -6.46 2.72
CA LEU A 17 3.47 -5.55 2.82
C LEU A 17 3.55 -4.90 4.21
N LEU A 18 2.43 -4.42 4.75
CA LEU A 18 2.36 -3.86 6.10
C LEU A 18 2.74 -4.90 7.16
N LYS A 19 2.29 -6.14 7.01
CA LYS A 19 2.63 -7.25 7.89
C LYS A 19 4.13 -7.55 7.84
N ASP A 20 4.73 -7.57 6.65
CA ASP A 20 6.15 -7.86 6.49
C ASP A 20 7.02 -6.74 7.05
N LEU A 21 6.62 -5.47 6.83
CA LEU A 21 7.23 -4.31 7.46
C LEU A 21 7.23 -4.43 8.99
N THR A 22 6.08 -4.79 9.58
CA THR A 22 5.93 -4.85 11.05
C THR A 22 6.57 -6.08 11.69
N LYS A 23 6.65 -7.23 10.99
CA LYS A 23 7.15 -8.49 11.58
C LYS A 23 8.61 -8.77 11.30
N ASN A 24 9.04 -8.58 10.07
CA ASN A 24 10.35 -9.03 9.61
C ASN A 24 11.33 -7.85 9.48
N GLY A 25 10.80 -6.62 9.48
CA GLY A 25 11.50 -5.47 8.95
C GLY A 25 11.63 -5.60 7.43
N ILE A 26 11.49 -4.49 6.72
CA ILE A 26 11.81 -4.42 5.30
C ILE A 26 12.91 -3.38 5.13
N ASP A 27 13.89 -3.70 4.30
CA ASP A 27 14.89 -2.72 3.86
C ASP A 27 14.20 -1.51 3.21
N LYS A 28 14.59 -0.30 3.60
CA LYS A 28 13.93 0.94 3.18
C LYS A 28 13.75 1.05 1.66
N GLN A 29 14.78 0.73 0.87
CA GLN A 29 14.67 0.83 -0.59
C GLN A 29 13.65 -0.18 -1.12
N ASN A 30 13.71 -1.41 -0.62
CA ASN A 30 12.73 -2.44 -0.99
C ASN A 30 11.30 -2.06 -0.59
N LEU A 31 11.10 -1.44 0.58
CA LEU A 31 9.78 -0.97 0.99
C LEU A 31 9.27 0.12 0.05
N LYS A 32 10.11 1.12 -0.26
CA LYS A 32 9.75 2.20 -1.17
C LYS A 32 9.34 1.67 -2.55
N PHE A 33 10.13 0.75 -3.13
CA PHE A 33 9.76 0.10 -4.40
C PHE A 33 8.47 -0.71 -4.31
N ALA A 34 8.23 -1.38 -3.17
CA ALA A 34 7.00 -2.15 -2.97
C ALA A 34 5.77 -1.26 -2.85
N ILE A 35 5.88 -0.11 -2.17
CA ILE A 35 4.83 0.91 -2.09
C ILE A 35 4.55 1.49 -3.48
N GLU A 36 5.57 1.94 -4.21
CA GLU A 36 5.41 2.46 -5.58
C GLU A 36 4.76 1.42 -6.51
N SER A 37 5.14 0.14 -6.39
CA SER A 37 4.51 -0.94 -7.14
C SER A 37 3.04 -1.13 -6.80
N LEU A 38 2.67 -1.04 -5.51
CA LEU A 38 1.26 -1.12 -5.08
C LEU A 38 0.45 0.04 -5.62
N GLU A 39 0.99 1.27 -5.58
CA GLU A 39 0.33 2.46 -6.09
C GLU A 39 0.03 2.34 -7.60
N ILE A 40 1.02 1.88 -8.38
CA ILE A 40 0.87 1.62 -9.82
C ILE A 40 -0.21 0.57 -10.08
N ASP A 41 -0.20 -0.53 -9.31
CA ASP A 41 -1.19 -1.59 -9.46
C ASP A 41 -2.59 -1.10 -9.08
N ARG A 42 -2.74 -0.34 -7.98
CA ARG A 42 -4.01 0.29 -7.57
C ARG A 42 -4.56 1.17 -8.68
N LYS A 43 -3.73 2.10 -9.20
CA LYS A 43 -4.11 3.02 -10.30
C LYS A 43 -4.52 2.26 -11.54
N ARG A 44 -3.79 1.19 -11.89
CA ARG A 44 -4.11 0.33 -13.03
C ARG A 44 -5.44 -0.38 -12.83
N VAL A 45 -5.68 -0.98 -11.66
CA VAL A 45 -6.93 -1.68 -11.36
C VAL A 45 -8.09 -0.70 -11.40
N ARG A 46 -7.98 0.48 -10.78
CA ARG A 46 -9.00 1.53 -10.80
C ARG A 46 -9.36 1.98 -12.20
N LYS A 47 -8.37 2.15 -13.08
CA LYS A 47 -8.57 2.56 -14.48
C LYS A 47 -9.42 1.58 -15.29
N TYR A 48 -9.38 0.28 -14.98
CA TYR A 48 -10.08 -0.78 -15.71
C TYR A 48 -11.21 -1.41 -14.90
N ASP A 49 -11.67 -0.73 -13.85
CA ASP A 49 -12.74 -1.19 -12.97
C ASP A 49 -14.02 -0.41 -13.28
N ASP A 50 -14.95 -1.08 -13.96
CA ASP A 50 -16.25 -0.53 -14.36
C ASP A 50 -17.13 -0.12 -13.16
N GLN A 51 -16.78 -0.57 -11.94
CA GLN A 51 -17.48 -0.25 -10.70
C GLN A 51 -16.66 0.65 -9.78
N SER A 52 -15.59 1.27 -10.28
CA SER A 52 -14.66 2.08 -9.47
C SER A 52 -15.31 3.26 -8.74
N GLU A 53 -16.46 3.76 -9.23
CA GLU A 53 -17.23 4.83 -8.60
C GLU A 53 -18.30 4.33 -7.61
N SER A 54 -18.45 3.02 -7.43
CA SER A 54 -19.33 2.51 -6.38
C SER A 54 -18.72 2.78 -4.99
N GLU A 55 -19.56 3.18 -4.04
CA GLU A 55 -19.12 3.57 -2.68
C GLU A 55 -18.23 2.52 -2.02
N LEU A 56 -18.58 1.23 -2.15
CA LEU A 56 -17.80 0.15 -1.58
C LEU A 56 -16.42 0.03 -2.24
N ARG A 57 -16.32 0.19 -3.56
CA ARG A 57 -15.02 0.11 -4.25
C ARG A 57 -14.17 1.32 -3.96
N ASP A 58 -14.75 2.52 -3.96
CA ASP A 58 -14.04 3.74 -3.60
C ASP A 58 -13.48 3.66 -2.17
N PHE A 59 -14.28 3.15 -1.22
CA PHE A 59 -13.80 2.84 0.13
C PHE A 59 -12.61 1.88 0.13
N VAL A 60 -12.65 0.80 -0.66
CA VAL A 60 -11.54 -0.17 -0.72
C VAL A 60 -10.29 0.43 -1.38
N TYR A 61 -10.45 1.26 -2.41
CA TYR A 61 -9.33 2.01 -3.00
C TYR A 61 -8.69 2.94 -1.96
N GLY A 62 -9.51 3.72 -1.26
CA GLY A 62 -9.05 4.63 -0.21
C GLY A 62 -8.40 3.90 0.95
N LEU A 63 -8.89 2.70 1.31
CA LEU A 63 -8.27 1.87 2.34
C LEU A 63 -6.88 1.38 1.91
N SER A 64 -6.73 0.92 0.67
CA SER A 64 -5.41 0.51 0.13
C SER A 64 -4.43 1.67 0.11
N GLU A 65 -4.90 2.85 -0.33
CA GLU A 65 -4.11 4.09 -0.34
C GLU A 65 -3.68 4.50 1.06
N SER A 66 -4.59 4.48 2.03
CA SER A 66 -4.29 4.82 3.42
C SER A 66 -3.24 3.89 4.04
N ILE A 67 -3.19 2.62 3.63
CA ILE A 67 -2.16 1.67 4.08
C ILE A 67 -0.80 2.04 3.50
N GLU A 68 -0.74 2.43 2.23
CA GLU A 68 0.48 2.90 1.57
C GLU A 68 1.00 4.18 2.24
N ASP A 69 0.15 5.18 2.41
CA ASP A 69 0.50 6.45 3.08
C ASP A 69 1.04 6.23 4.51
N ALA A 70 0.45 5.28 5.24
CA ALA A 70 0.91 4.92 6.58
C ALA A 70 2.31 4.28 6.54
N MET A 71 2.60 3.43 5.55
CA MET A 71 3.93 2.82 5.39
C MET A 71 4.98 3.86 4.96
N GLU A 72 4.63 4.82 4.10
CA GLU A 72 5.50 5.94 3.73
C GLU A 72 5.80 6.81 4.95
N SER A 73 4.78 7.17 5.73
CA SER A 73 4.94 7.97 6.95
C SER A 73 5.86 7.29 7.98
N LEU A 74 5.79 5.96 8.10
CA LEU A 74 6.67 5.19 8.97
C LEU A 74 8.13 5.17 8.47
N LEU A 75 8.35 5.20 7.15
CA LEU A 75 9.69 5.35 6.58
C LEU A 75 10.26 6.72 6.90
N ASP A 76 9.50 7.79 6.65
CA ASP A 76 9.94 9.16 6.88
C ASP A 76 10.27 9.40 8.36
N PHE A 77 9.41 8.91 9.27
CA PHE A 77 9.66 9.01 10.71
C PHE A 77 10.95 8.31 11.15
N ASN A 78 11.25 7.14 10.58
CA ASN A 78 12.50 6.43 10.87
C ASN A 78 13.72 7.21 10.37
N GLU A 79 13.62 7.94 9.25
CA GLU A 79 14.70 8.81 8.76
C GLU A 79 14.97 9.98 9.70
N GLU A 80 13.93 10.68 10.13
CA GLU A 80 14.04 11.83 11.04
C GLU A 80 14.65 11.42 12.38
N MET A 81 14.26 10.26 12.93
CA MET A 81 14.86 9.75 14.16
C MET A 81 16.36 9.46 13.99
N ILE A 82 16.76 8.79 12.90
CA ILE A 82 18.19 8.48 12.65
C ILE A 82 19.01 9.77 12.53
N GLN A 83 18.51 10.78 11.81
CA GLN A 83 19.18 12.07 11.68
C GLN A 83 19.29 12.84 13.00
N SER A 84 18.35 12.67 13.93
CA SER A 84 18.38 13.34 15.23
C SER A 84 19.44 12.79 16.20
N ILE A 85 19.99 11.60 15.93
CA ILE A 85 20.95 10.90 16.79
C ILE A 85 22.42 11.08 16.31
N ILE A 86 22.62 11.47 15.05
CA ILE A 86 23.94 11.69 14.43
C ILE A 86 24.32 13.17 14.52
#